data_AF-A0A832LS23-F1
#
_entry.id   AF-A0A832LS23-F1
#
_cell.length_a   1.000
_cell.length_b   1.000
_cell.length_c   1.000
_cell.angle_alpha   90.00
_cell.angle_beta   90.00
_cell.angle_gamma   90.00
#
_symmetry.space_group_name_H-M   'P 1'
#
loop_
_entity.id
_entity.type
_entity.pdbx_description
1 polymer ?
#
loop_
_entity_poly.entity_id
_entity_poly.type
_entity_poly.pdbx_seq_one_letter_code
_entity_poly.pdbx_strand_id
1 'polypeptide(L)'
;MRRLAAQLDSAYYTLVARKASLFADTEPQLREKLADLYAAVAYYPGAPTAEQEQLTEQYADRIGRAAQWLDRMVAQELSPINDQLHRDGALPIPVLSRAEFDAEVAY
;
A
#
# COMPACT_ATOMS: atom_id res chain seq x y z
N MET A 1 14.58 -10.50 -9.60
CA MET A 1 14.61 -9.22 -8.84
C MET A 1 13.92 -8.05 -9.54
N ARG A 2 14.29 -7.63 -10.76
CA ARG A 2 13.66 -6.47 -11.43
C ARG A 2 12.12 -6.54 -11.57
N ARG A 3 11.58 -7.75 -11.77
CA ARG A 3 10.12 -7.99 -11.83
C ARG A 3 9.41 -7.73 -10.50
N LEU A 4 9.94 -8.30 -9.41
CA LEU A 4 9.42 -8.09 -8.05
C LEU A 4 9.44 -6.59 -7.68
N ALA A 5 10.56 -5.91 -7.94
CA ALA A 5 10.67 -4.47 -7.71
C ALA A 5 9.61 -3.67 -8.48
N ALA A 6 9.43 -3.95 -9.78
CA ALA A 6 8.42 -3.29 -10.60
C ALA A 6 6.97 -3.60 -10.15
N GLN A 7 6.72 -4.81 -9.65
CA GLN A 7 5.41 -5.20 -9.10
C GLN A 7 5.11 -4.45 -7.80
N LEU A 8 6.08 -4.37 -6.88
CA LEU A 8 5.98 -3.61 -5.63
C LEU A 8 5.77 -2.12 -5.89
N ASP A 9 6.50 -1.57 -6.85
CA ASP A 9 6.33 -0.20 -7.34
C ASP A 9 4.90 0.05 -7.83
N SER A 10 4.39 -0.83 -8.70
CA SER A 10 3.02 -0.74 -9.24
C SER A 10 1.98 -0.73 -8.12
N ALA A 11 2.11 -1.61 -7.14
CA ALA A 11 1.19 -1.65 -6.00
C ALA A 11 1.27 -0.40 -5.14
N TYR A 12 2.47 0.09 -4.85
CA TYR A 12 2.66 1.35 -4.12
C TYR A 12 1.94 2.51 -4.84
N TYR A 13 1.98 2.58 -6.18
CA TYR A 13 1.30 3.63 -6.94
C TYR A 13 -0.23 3.53 -6.94
N THR A 14 -0.80 2.36 -6.65
CA THR A 14 -2.25 2.26 -6.43
C THR A 14 -2.70 2.82 -5.09
N LEU A 15 -1.78 2.88 -4.12
CA LEU A 15 -2.06 3.30 -2.75
C LEU A 15 -1.75 4.78 -2.54
N VAL A 16 -0.63 5.25 -3.10
CA VAL A 16 -0.09 6.58 -2.83
C VAL A 16 0.26 7.28 -4.14
N ALA A 17 -0.13 8.54 -4.27
CA ALA A 17 0.28 9.35 -5.40
C ALA A 17 1.79 9.57 -5.36
N ARG A 18 2.48 9.33 -6.48
CA ARG A 18 3.82 9.91 -6.65
C ARG A 18 3.64 11.42 -6.65
N LYS A 19 4.42 12.17 -5.87
CA LYS A 19 4.64 13.59 -6.19
C LYS A 19 5.22 13.63 -7.60
N ALA A 20 4.41 13.92 -8.61
CA ALA A 20 4.96 14.39 -9.86
C ALA A 20 5.60 15.76 -9.58
N SER A 21 6.55 16.13 -10.42
CA SER A 21 7.22 17.42 -10.36
C SER A 21 6.25 18.59 -10.22
N LEU A 22 6.77 19.77 -9.85
CA LEU A 22 6.11 21.05 -9.55
C LEU A 22 4.94 21.51 -10.46
N PHE A 23 4.61 20.79 -11.54
CA PHE A 23 3.65 21.18 -12.56
C PHE A 23 2.66 20.08 -13.00
N ALA A 24 2.67 18.89 -12.37
CA ALA A 24 1.73 17.83 -12.74
C ALA A 24 0.82 17.49 -11.56
N ASP A 25 -0.46 17.87 -11.67
CA ASP A 25 -1.52 17.37 -10.80
C ASP A 25 -1.60 15.85 -10.98
N THR A 26 -1.08 15.12 -9.99
CA THR A 26 -1.26 13.67 -9.96
C THR A 26 -2.66 13.34 -9.45
N GLU A 27 -3.37 12.49 -10.16
CA GLU A 27 -4.68 12.00 -9.70
C GLU A 27 -4.56 11.45 -8.27
N PRO A 28 -5.45 11.88 -7.33
CA PRO A 28 -5.47 11.37 -5.98
C PRO A 28 -5.53 9.84 -5.96
N GLN A 29 -4.62 9.21 -5.20
CA GLN A 29 -4.64 7.77 -4.98
C GLN A 29 -5.42 7.44 -3.71
N LEU A 30 -5.41 6.17 -3.31
CA LEU A 30 -6.27 5.68 -2.25
C LEU A 30 -6.06 6.42 -0.92
N ARG A 31 -4.80 6.74 -0.57
CA ARG A 31 -4.47 7.49 0.64
C ARG A 31 -5.08 8.89 0.63
N GLU A 32 -4.93 9.61 -0.47
CA GLU A 32 -5.42 10.98 -0.63
C GLU A 32 -6.95 10.99 -0.66
N LYS A 33 -7.56 10.07 -1.43
CA LYS A 33 -9.02 9.85 -1.48
C LYS A 33 -9.61 9.55 -0.09
N LEU A 34 -8.91 8.78 0.75
CA LEU A 34 -9.30 8.51 2.14
C LEU A 34 -9.19 9.75 3.03
N ALA A 35 -8.12 10.54 2.88
CA ALA A 35 -7.96 11.78 3.64
C ALA A 35 -9.06 12.79 3.28
N ASP A 36 -9.39 12.90 2.00
CA ASP A 36 -10.45 13.77 1.50
C ASP A 36 -11.83 13.31 2.01
N LEU A 37 -12.11 12.00 1.97
CA LEU A 37 -13.36 11.45 2.52
C LEU A 37 -13.45 11.68 4.04
N TYR A 38 -12.36 11.46 4.77
CA TYR A 38 -12.33 11.72 6.21
C TYR A 38 -12.62 13.18 6.51
N ALA A 39 -11.99 14.12 5.80
CA ALA A 39 -12.26 15.54 5.94
C ALA A 39 -13.73 15.86 5.59
N ALA A 40 -14.24 15.33 4.49
CA ALA A 40 -15.61 15.54 4.06
C ALA A 40 -16.63 15.06 5.11
N VAL A 41 -16.39 13.90 5.74
CA VAL A 41 -17.24 13.38 6.82
C VAL A 41 -17.08 14.21 8.09
N ALA A 42 -15.85 14.52 8.50
CA ALA A 42 -15.57 15.24 9.75
C ALA A 42 -16.15 16.65 9.78
N TYR A 43 -16.24 17.32 8.63
CA TYR A 43 -16.79 18.67 8.50
C TYR A 43 -18.25 18.69 8.04
N TYR A 44 -18.89 17.55 7.81
CA TYR A 44 -20.30 17.50 7.42
C TYR A 44 -21.22 17.70 8.63
N PRO A 45 -22.15 18.67 8.61
CA PRO A 45 -23.08 18.88 9.71
C PRO A 45 -24.16 17.78 9.70
N GLY A 46 -23.99 16.77 10.56
CA GLY A 46 -24.96 15.69 10.75
C GLY A 46 -24.35 14.30 10.54
N ALA A 47 -25.21 13.32 10.32
CA ALA A 47 -24.75 11.98 9.96
C ALA A 47 -24.11 11.96 8.56
N PRO A 48 -23.17 11.03 8.28
CA PRO A 48 -22.61 10.86 6.95
C PRO A 48 -23.69 10.70 5.87
N THR A 49 -23.41 11.21 4.67
CA THR A 49 -24.29 11.00 3.52
C THR A 49 -24.17 9.57 3.00
N ALA A 50 -25.20 9.08 2.30
CA ALA A 50 -25.15 7.76 1.66
C ALA A 50 -23.97 7.62 0.68
N GLU A 51 -23.56 8.70 0.02
CA GLU A 51 -22.38 8.72 -0.84
C GLU A 51 -21.09 8.54 -0.02
N GLN A 52 -20.96 9.21 1.13
CA GLN A 52 -19.81 9.05 2.02
C GLN A 52 -19.71 7.63 2.58
N GLU A 53 -20.84 7.01 2.93
CA GLU A 53 -20.91 5.61 3.35
C GLU A 53 -20.47 4.68 2.21
N GLN A 54 -21.00 4.87 1.00
CA GLN A 54 -20.64 4.08 -0.17
C GLN A 54 -19.15 4.21 -0.53
N LEU A 55 -18.58 5.41 -0.42
CA LEU A 55 -17.14 5.64 -0.65
C LEU A 55 -16.29 4.95 0.42
N THR A 56 -16.75 4.95 1.67
CA THR A 56 -16.07 4.25 2.77
C THR A 56 -15.95 2.76 2.48
N GLU A 57 -17.06 2.12 2.09
CA GLU A 57 -17.08 0.70 1.72
C GLU A 57 -16.16 0.42 0.52
N GLN A 58 -16.26 1.21 -0.54
CA GLN A 58 -15.41 1.07 -1.72
C GLN A 58 -13.92 1.19 -1.39
N TYR A 59 -13.54 2.12 -0.52
CA TYR A 59 -12.14 2.31 -0.16
C TYR A 59 -11.64 1.22 0.78
N ALA A 60 -12.46 0.75 1.73
CA ALA A 60 -12.15 -0.42 2.56
C ALA A 60 -11.87 -1.66 1.71
N ASP A 61 -12.72 -1.91 0.71
CA ASP A 61 -12.57 -2.96 -0.28
C ASP A 61 -11.25 -2.87 -1.05
N ARG A 62 -10.87 -1.67 -1.47
CA ARG A 62 -9.60 -1.43 -2.18
C ARG A 62 -8.39 -1.68 -1.29
N ILE A 63 -8.45 -1.28 -0.02
CA ILE A 63 -7.41 -1.59 0.96
C ILE A 63 -7.28 -3.11 1.13
N GLY A 64 -8.41 -3.81 1.31
CA GLY A 64 -8.43 -5.27 1.45
C GLY A 64 -7.82 -5.99 0.25
N ARG A 65 -8.15 -5.55 -0.97
CA ARG A 65 -7.55 -6.08 -2.20
C ARG A 65 -6.04 -5.84 -2.29
N ALA A 66 -5.57 -4.67 -1.84
CA ALA A 66 -4.14 -4.36 -1.81
C ALA A 66 -3.38 -5.24 -0.79
N ALA A 67 -3.96 -5.47 0.39
CA ALA A 67 -3.41 -6.38 1.39
C ALA A 67 -3.30 -7.82 0.86
N GLN A 68 -4.38 -8.36 0.27
CA GLN A 68 -4.37 -9.69 -0.33
C GLN A 68 -3.39 -9.83 -1.49
N TRP A 69 -3.14 -8.74 -2.23
CA TRP A 69 -2.12 -8.73 -3.27
C TRP A 69 -0.71 -8.82 -2.67
N LEU A 70 -0.43 -8.09 -1.58
CA LEU A 70 0.84 -8.15 -0.86
C LEU A 70 1.09 -9.56 -0.30
N ASP A 71 0.08 -10.17 0.32
CA ASP A 71 0.19 -11.54 0.85
C ASP A 71 0.55 -12.55 -0.25
N ARG A 72 -0.09 -12.43 -1.42
CA ARG A 72 0.24 -13.25 -2.59
C ARG A 72 1.66 -13.01 -3.09
N MET A 73 2.10 -11.75 -3.11
CA MET A 73 3.46 -11.38 -3.50
C MET A 73 4.51 -12.02 -2.59
N VAL A 74 4.30 -11.95 -1.28
CA VAL A 74 5.16 -12.60 -0.29
C VAL A 74 5.19 -14.11 -0.50
N ALA A 75 4.02 -14.74 -0.64
CA ALA A 75 3.94 -16.19 -0.78
C ALA A 75 4.53 -16.71 -2.10
N GLN A 76 4.27 -16.05 -3.23
CA GLN A 76 4.54 -16.59 -4.57
C GLN A 76 5.88 -16.14 -5.14
N GLU A 77 6.32 -14.91 -4.85
CA GLU A 77 7.51 -14.33 -5.49
C GLU A 77 8.66 -14.20 -4.50
N LEU A 78 8.40 -13.85 -3.24
CA LEU A 78 9.46 -13.75 -2.23
C LEU A 78 9.93 -15.12 -1.73
N SER A 79 9.02 -16.08 -1.50
CA SER A 79 9.41 -17.42 -1.01
C SER A 79 10.47 -18.10 -1.90
N PRO A 80 10.30 -18.19 -3.24
CA PRO A 80 11.32 -18.81 -4.09
C PRO A 80 12.65 -18.03 -4.12
N ILE A 81 12.61 -16.71 -3.92
CA ILE A 81 13.82 -15.89 -3.82
C ILE A 81 14.57 -16.21 -2.53
N ASN A 82 13.86 -16.32 -1.41
CA ASN A 82 14.45 -16.69 -0.13
C ASN A 82 15.02 -18.12 -0.16
N ASP A 83 14.35 -19.06 -0.82
CA ASP A 83 14.88 -20.41 -1.05
C ASP A 83 16.19 -20.37 -1.85
N GLN A 84 16.25 -19.51 -2.88
CA GLN A 84 17.47 -19.32 -3.66
C GLN A 84 18.60 -18.69 -2.81
N LEU A 85 18.32 -17.63 -2.05
CA LEU A 85 19.29 -17.00 -1.16
C LEU A 85 19.87 -17.99 -0.16
N HIS A 86 19.01 -18.82 0.44
CA HIS A 86 19.45 -19.85 1.37
C HIS A 86 20.37 -20.88 0.69
N ARG A 87 20.05 -21.32 -0.54
CA ARG A 87 20.93 -22.22 -1.32
C ARG A 87 22.29 -21.58 -1.64
N ASP A 88 22.31 -20.26 -1.81
CA ASP A 88 23.53 -19.49 -2.10
C ASP A 88 24.30 -19.10 -0.83
N GLY A 89 23.85 -19.54 0.36
CA GLY A 89 24.47 -19.23 1.65
C GLY A 89 24.24 -17.78 2.13
N ALA A 90 23.31 -17.06 1.49
CA ALA A 90 22.91 -15.72 1.87
C ALA A 90 21.73 -15.75 2.86
N LEU A 91 21.56 -14.65 3.61
CA LEU A 91 20.43 -14.48 4.51
C LEU A 91 19.14 -14.23 3.71
N PRO A 92 18.00 -14.81 4.14
CA PRO A 92 16.71 -14.52 3.53
C PRO A 92 16.28 -13.08 3.81
N ILE A 93 15.44 -12.53 2.94
CA ILE A 93 14.84 -11.21 3.13
C ILE A 93 13.64 -11.36 4.08
N PRO A 94 13.64 -10.71 5.25
CA PRO A 94 12.54 -10.78 6.20
C PRO A 94 11.33 -9.98 5.71
N VAL A 95 10.13 -10.44 6.06
CA VAL A 95 8.90 -9.67 5.92
C VAL A 95 8.64 -9.01 7.25
N LEU A 96 8.72 -7.68 7.28
CA LEU A 96 8.54 -6.90 8.48
C LEU A 96 7.11 -6.35 8.54
N SER A 97 6.52 -6.39 9.72
CA SER A 97 5.40 -5.54 10.06
C SER A 97 5.82 -4.07 10.05
N ARG A 98 4.82 -3.19 10.03
CA ARG A 98 5.07 -1.74 10.08
C ARG A 98 5.89 -1.35 11.32
N ALA A 99 5.55 -1.91 12.48
CA ALA A 99 6.23 -1.60 13.73
C ALA A 99 7.69 -2.09 13.74
N GLU A 100 7.95 -3.28 13.20
CA GLU A 100 9.32 -3.81 13.07
C GLU A 100 10.17 -2.96 12.11
N PHE A 101 9.60 -2.55 10.97
CA PHE A 101 10.27 -1.66 10.04
C PHE A 101 10.62 -0.31 10.68
N ASP A 102 9.66 0.33 11.39
CA ASP A 102 9.91 1.61 12.04
C ASP A 102 10.98 1.49 13.15
N ALA A 103 11.08 0.34 13.82
CA ALA A 103 12.12 0.07 14.81
C ALA A 103 13.51 -0.10 14.17
N GLU A 104 13.60 -0.72 12.99
CA GLU A 104 14.86 -0.88 12.26
C GLU A 104 15.37 0.43 11.66
N VAL A 105 14.48 1.30 11.16
CA VAL A 105 14.86 2.59 10.54
C VAL A 105 15.25 3.66 11.57
N ALA A 106 14.85 3.50 12.83
CA ALA A 106 15.19 4.42 13.91
C ALA A 106 16.64 4.28 14.42
N TYR A 107 17.42 3.34 13.88
CA TYR A 107 18.84 3.09 14.18
C TYR A 107 19.75 3.50 13.03
#